data_AF-A0A8H8SA54-F1
#
_entry.id   AF-A0A8H8SA54-F1
#
_cell.length_a   1.000
_cell.length_b   1.000
_cell.length_c   1.000
_cell.angle_alpha   90.00
_cell.angle_beta   90.00
_cell.angle_gamma   90.00
#
_symmetry.space_group_name_H-M   'P 1'
#
loop_
_entity.id
_entity.type
_entity.pdbx_description
1 polymer ?
#
loop_
_entity_poly.entity_id
_entity_poly.type
_entity_poly.pdbx_seq_one_letter_code
_entity_poly.pdbx_strand_id
1 'polypeptide(L)'
;MPPCPKNMSEPEYAALLFMKTCTSERTVSYVDQGPRPNRISTYGRGFALHAGTPTHRPRKAEESETHGMKNSVYALRRDVDNIIDIRNQFLQARERKQLEKWENCTRENVVLTRLMSNLIIEYLDGVEAAHEEELNEIKRKRQEEITQRLERLGWTDDDMNFYQGDNKAWRALVDVPKPLTEKIWKNLLPKLTPLLEENRERNNIYNAKKRRIERRACVDQFLMNMRYSEHPFASILRELGVGVPPAPNLGLLAARPFSGLDRGFMMGLKPGLALENPFPKTQTALRWDCLNDLSEVDMSIQEVEAKLEERKEQIQANVFEWRQEVENGLVKRLGFEKDEVGDDVVLLVNGSTDSSASLSPNARLLLRADTIFISPLSGHDCLHESADFPYSKDEEEICLDSIARDIETERLVKLLLRDLEMSDVAYIELQEMGRRFTCGRCSYKVAHSWDEMVVHYTQELDVWDEQENCQSAYSLRYPVVYRNPHDLKPTGNSQSLVLTLPEAPGKVSEVAGSFSRHCYLCEGTGRSAGPLPVRVLCGHLQDCHSIADPVEYIHYGREYYHGLGDTWHKKWDEYHDRLQSAKEASSSSANV
;
A
#
# COMPACT_ATOMS: atom_id res chain seq x y z
N MET A 1 2.27 -1.79 -58.80
CA MET A 1 1.65 -0.48 -59.06
C MET A 1 0.17 -0.66 -59.29
N PRO A 2 -0.68 0.27 -58.80
CA PRO A 2 -2.07 0.32 -59.19
C PRO A 2 -2.22 0.61 -60.69
N PRO A 3 -3.36 0.25 -61.31
CA PRO A 3 -3.60 0.56 -62.72
C PRO A 3 -3.69 2.08 -62.96
N CYS A 4 -3.15 2.55 -64.09
CA CYS A 4 -3.19 3.97 -64.47
C CYS A 4 -4.64 4.46 -64.60
N PRO A 5 -5.00 5.62 -64.01
CA PRO A 5 -6.30 6.24 -64.23
C PRO A 5 -6.58 6.46 -65.72
N LYS A 6 -7.80 6.19 -66.16
CA LYS A 6 -8.22 6.38 -67.57
C LYS A 6 -8.13 7.83 -68.04
N ASN A 7 -8.13 8.78 -67.11
CA ASN A 7 -8.06 10.22 -67.35
C ASN A 7 -6.64 10.79 -67.17
N MET A 8 -5.63 9.94 -67.01
CA MET A 8 -4.23 10.33 -66.87
C MET A 8 -3.40 9.53 -67.85
N SER A 9 -2.39 10.15 -68.48
CA SER A 9 -1.46 9.41 -69.31
C SER A 9 -0.50 8.59 -68.44
N GLU A 10 -0.06 7.42 -68.90
CA GLU A 10 0.92 6.60 -68.16
C GLU A 10 2.19 7.38 -67.76
N PRO A 11 2.75 8.27 -68.60
CA PRO A 11 3.88 9.11 -68.20
C PRO A 11 3.56 10.07 -67.05
N GLU A 12 2.37 10.68 -67.03
CA GLU A 12 1.93 11.56 -65.93
C GLU A 12 1.71 10.77 -64.64
N TYR A 13 1.16 9.56 -64.74
CA TYR A 13 0.94 8.68 -63.61
C TYR A 13 2.26 8.15 -63.02
N ALA A 14 3.22 7.77 -63.88
CA ALA A 14 4.56 7.42 -63.45
C ALA A 14 5.28 8.62 -62.82
N ALA A 15 5.13 9.83 -63.37
CA ALA A 15 5.68 11.04 -62.80
C ALA A 15 5.13 11.30 -61.39
N LEU A 16 3.81 11.13 -61.19
CA LEU A 16 3.15 11.26 -59.89
C LEU A 16 3.70 10.28 -58.85
N LEU A 17 3.96 9.03 -59.24
CA LEU A 17 4.41 7.98 -58.32
C LEU A 17 5.92 8.02 -58.02
N PHE A 18 6.75 8.40 -58.98
CA PHE A 18 8.21 8.21 -58.88
C PHE A 18 9.01 9.51 -58.83
N MET A 19 8.46 10.65 -59.21
CA MET A 19 9.19 11.92 -59.13
C MET A 19 9.15 12.48 -57.72
N LYS A 20 10.32 12.85 -57.22
CA LYS A 20 10.46 13.56 -55.93
C LYS A 20 10.03 15.02 -56.01
N THR A 21 9.86 15.55 -57.22
CA THR A 21 9.49 16.93 -57.50
C THR A 21 8.04 17.00 -57.94
N CYS A 22 7.25 17.87 -57.31
CA CYS A 22 5.89 18.17 -57.75
C CYS A 22 5.94 18.72 -59.19
N THR A 23 5.17 18.11 -60.10
CA THR A 23 5.13 18.51 -61.52
C THR A 23 4.32 19.77 -61.77
N SER A 24 3.59 20.29 -60.78
CA SER A 24 2.84 21.55 -60.87
C SER A 24 3.65 22.74 -60.32
N GLU A 25 4.69 23.17 -61.05
CA GLU A 25 5.01 24.59 -61.38
C GLU A 25 6.49 24.85 -61.70
N ARG A 26 6.68 25.76 -62.66
CA ARG A 26 7.94 26.31 -63.21
C ARG A 26 8.74 27.22 -62.25
N THR A 27 8.64 27.04 -60.95
CA THR A 27 9.52 27.75 -60.00
C THR A 27 10.15 26.76 -59.05
N VAL A 28 11.40 26.43 -59.37
CA VAL A 28 12.30 25.58 -58.59
C VAL A 28 12.47 26.22 -57.21
N SER A 29 11.69 25.75 -56.24
CA SER A 29 12.05 25.85 -54.83
C SER A 29 12.63 24.49 -54.43
N TYR A 30 13.90 24.51 -54.03
CA TYR A 30 14.62 23.31 -53.60
C TYR A 30 13.84 22.67 -52.44
N VAL A 31 13.38 21.45 -52.68
CA VAL A 31 12.77 20.60 -51.68
C VAL A 31 13.88 20.06 -50.79
N ASP A 32 13.93 20.57 -49.57
CA ASP A 32 14.86 20.12 -48.53
C ASP A 32 14.67 18.62 -48.22
N GLN A 33 15.79 17.95 -47.97
CA GLN A 33 15.93 16.49 -47.98
C GLN A 33 15.55 15.87 -46.62
N GLY A 34 14.42 15.17 -46.57
CA GLY A 34 14.04 14.29 -45.45
C GLY A 34 12.72 13.56 -45.74
N PRO A 35 12.61 12.23 -45.49
CA PRO A 35 11.48 11.44 -45.96
C PRO A 35 10.35 11.45 -44.93
N ARG A 36 9.16 11.99 -45.27
CA ARG A 36 7.87 11.68 -44.64
C ARG A 36 6.67 12.00 -45.56
N PRO A 37 5.50 11.35 -45.36
CA PRO A 37 4.32 11.38 -46.23
C PRO A 37 3.42 12.62 -46.07
N ASN A 38 3.89 13.64 -45.36
CA ASN A 38 3.18 14.92 -45.23
C ASN A 38 3.62 15.88 -46.32
N ARG A 39 3.19 15.65 -47.56
CA ARG A 39 3.30 16.66 -48.63
C ARG A 39 2.10 16.68 -49.57
N ILE A 40 1.14 17.54 -49.23
CA ILE A 40 1.07 18.82 -49.94
C ILE A 40 1.69 19.86 -49.00
N SER A 41 2.81 20.45 -49.42
CA SER A 41 3.51 21.51 -48.70
C SER A 41 2.61 22.74 -48.55
N THR A 42 2.45 23.24 -47.32
CA THR A 42 1.83 24.54 -47.00
C THR A 42 2.69 25.75 -47.38
N TYR A 43 3.89 25.54 -47.95
CA TYR A 43 4.78 26.60 -48.40
C TYR A 43 4.84 26.68 -49.93
N GLY A 44 3.71 27.08 -50.51
CA GLY A 44 3.64 27.67 -51.84
C GLY A 44 2.66 28.84 -51.78
N ARG A 45 3.15 30.08 -51.75
CA ARG A 45 2.35 31.33 -51.65
C ARG A 45 1.39 31.58 -52.83
N GLY A 46 1.08 30.58 -53.66
CA GLY A 46 0.20 30.68 -54.83
C GLY A 46 -1.04 29.78 -54.83
N PHE A 47 -1.09 28.74 -53.99
CA PHE A 47 -2.22 27.78 -53.98
C PHE A 47 -2.88 27.73 -52.61
N ALA A 48 -3.95 28.50 -52.44
CA ALA A 48 -4.81 28.39 -51.26
C ALA A 48 -5.57 27.05 -51.32
N LEU A 49 -5.28 26.11 -50.42
CA LEU A 49 -6.12 24.94 -50.18
C LEU A 49 -7.29 25.33 -49.28
N HIS A 50 -8.51 24.92 -49.62
CA HIS A 50 -9.66 25.05 -48.74
C HIS A 50 -9.91 23.73 -48.00
N ALA A 51 -9.98 23.79 -46.67
CA ALA A 51 -10.51 22.70 -45.87
C ALA A 51 -12.05 22.73 -45.99
N GLY A 52 -12.63 21.73 -46.67
CA GLY A 52 -14.08 21.60 -46.77
C GLY A 52 -14.61 20.67 -45.68
N THR A 53 -15.45 21.18 -44.77
CA THR A 53 -16.30 20.33 -43.94
C THR A 53 -17.61 20.01 -44.68
N PRO A 54 -18.03 18.74 -44.78
CA PRO A 54 -19.36 18.41 -45.24
C PRO A 54 -20.33 18.60 -44.06
N THR A 55 -21.25 19.55 -44.22
CA THR A 55 -22.46 19.84 -43.41
C THR A 55 -22.35 20.92 -42.31
N HIS A 56 -23.31 21.85 -42.38
CA HIS A 56 -23.74 22.92 -41.47
C HIS A 56 -23.01 24.29 -41.40
N ARG A 57 -23.85 25.33 -41.65
CA ARG A 57 -23.82 26.79 -41.40
C ARG A 57 -22.52 27.51 -40.97
N PRO A 58 -22.28 28.74 -41.46
CA PRO A 58 -21.13 29.55 -41.07
C PRO A 58 -21.27 30.03 -39.62
N ARG A 59 -20.37 29.59 -38.75
CA ARG A 59 -20.12 30.18 -37.43
C ARG A 59 -18.72 30.79 -37.46
N LYS A 60 -18.59 32.05 -37.02
CA LYS A 60 -17.32 32.78 -36.94
C LYS A 60 -16.32 31.99 -36.09
N ALA A 61 -15.11 31.83 -36.61
CA ALA A 61 -14.00 31.16 -35.94
C ALA A 61 -13.22 32.18 -35.09
N GLU A 62 -13.17 31.93 -33.79
CA GLU A 62 -12.08 32.37 -32.92
C GLU A 62 -11.08 31.21 -32.81
N GLU A 63 -9.82 31.58 -32.72
CA GLU A 63 -8.64 30.73 -32.76
C GLU A 63 -8.59 29.77 -31.57
N SER A 64 -8.64 28.46 -31.82
CA SER A 64 -8.16 27.46 -30.86
C SER A 64 -7.29 26.45 -31.59
N GLU A 65 -5.98 26.64 -31.49
CA GLU A 65 -4.96 25.66 -31.85
C GLU A 65 -4.86 24.63 -30.73
N THR A 66 -5.55 23.49 -30.84
CA THR A 66 -5.10 22.25 -30.19
C THR A 66 -5.49 21.01 -30.99
N HIS A 67 -4.55 20.07 -30.95
CA HIS A 67 -4.40 18.91 -31.80
C HIS A 67 -5.53 17.89 -31.74
N GLY A 68 -5.95 17.50 -32.95
CA GLY A 68 -6.68 16.28 -33.25
C GLY A 68 -7.03 16.34 -34.72
N MET A 69 -6.07 15.98 -35.59
CA MET A 69 -6.26 15.96 -37.05
C MET A 69 -7.36 14.96 -37.41
N LYS A 70 -8.60 15.41 -37.34
CA LYS A 70 -9.76 14.74 -37.94
C LYS A 70 -9.63 14.91 -39.44
N ASN A 71 -9.39 13.80 -40.15
CA ASN A 71 -9.52 13.59 -41.60
C ASN A 71 -9.91 14.85 -42.41
N SER A 72 -8.98 15.79 -42.57
CA SER A 72 -9.20 16.98 -43.37
C SER A 72 -9.17 16.57 -44.83
N VAL A 73 -10.31 16.69 -45.52
CA VAL A 73 -10.38 16.47 -46.97
C VAL A 73 -9.89 17.74 -47.66
N TYR A 74 -8.79 17.62 -48.39
CA TYR A 74 -8.22 18.70 -49.19
C TYR A 74 -8.69 18.57 -50.65
N ALA A 75 -9.01 19.69 -51.28
CA ALA A 75 -9.27 19.78 -52.71
C ALA A 75 -8.55 21.00 -53.28
N LEU A 76 -8.14 20.94 -54.55
CA LEU A 76 -7.60 22.11 -55.23
C LEU A 76 -8.68 23.18 -55.32
N ARG A 77 -8.37 24.40 -54.88
CA ARG A 77 -9.33 25.51 -54.91
C ARG A 77 -9.90 25.76 -56.30
N ARG A 78 -9.07 25.66 -57.35
CA ARG A 78 -9.52 25.75 -58.74
C ARG A 78 -10.62 24.73 -59.05
N ASP A 79 -10.51 23.50 -58.56
CA ASP A 79 -11.49 22.44 -58.82
C ASP A 79 -12.79 22.71 -58.05
N VAL A 80 -12.68 23.18 -56.81
CA VAL A 80 -13.84 23.59 -56.00
C VAL A 80 -14.57 24.76 -56.67
N ASP A 81 -13.83 25.80 -57.07
CA ASP A 81 -14.37 26.98 -57.74
C ASP A 81 -15.04 26.57 -59.07
N ASN A 82 -14.41 25.70 -59.87
CA ASN A 82 -14.98 25.19 -61.12
C ASN A 82 -16.28 24.39 -60.90
N ILE A 83 -16.33 23.53 -59.87
CA ILE A 83 -17.55 22.80 -59.50
C ILE A 83 -18.66 23.77 -59.09
N ILE A 84 -18.33 24.82 -58.32
CA ILE A 84 -19.29 25.85 -57.92
C ILE A 84 -19.81 26.62 -59.15
N ASP A 85 -18.91 27.00 -60.07
CA ASP A 85 -19.25 27.74 -61.28
C ASP A 85 -20.17 26.94 -62.20
N ILE A 86 -19.84 25.67 -62.50
CA ILE A 86 -20.67 24.80 -63.34
C ILE A 86 -22.06 24.60 -62.71
N ARG A 87 -22.12 24.40 -61.39
CA ARG A 87 -23.39 24.27 -60.67
C ARG A 87 -24.25 25.53 -60.79
N ASN A 88 -23.63 26.70 -60.62
CA ASN A 88 -24.30 27.99 -60.75
C ASN A 88 -24.83 28.23 -62.18
N GLN A 89 -24.10 27.82 -63.21
CA GLN A 89 -24.55 27.91 -64.61
C GLN A 89 -25.83 27.10 -64.85
N PHE A 90 -25.89 25.85 -64.37
CA PHE A 90 -27.10 25.03 -64.49
C PHE A 90 -28.31 25.62 -63.73
N LEU A 91 -28.08 26.22 -62.56
CA LEU A 91 -29.12 26.90 -61.79
C LEU A 91 -29.66 28.13 -62.53
N GLN A 92 -28.78 28.92 -63.16
CA GLN A 92 -29.17 30.09 -63.97
C GLN A 92 -29.94 29.70 -65.23
N ALA A 93 -29.53 28.62 -65.91
CA ALA A 93 -30.21 28.10 -67.11
C ALA A 93 -31.55 27.38 -66.83
N ARG A 94 -31.90 27.16 -65.54
CA ARG A 94 -33.10 26.43 -65.08
C ARG A 94 -33.19 24.97 -65.59
N GLU A 95 -32.06 24.36 -65.91
CA GLU A 95 -31.99 22.99 -66.48
C GLU A 95 -31.91 21.90 -65.40
N ARG A 96 -32.95 21.79 -64.56
CA ARG A 96 -32.91 20.93 -63.36
C ARG A 96 -32.53 19.47 -63.62
N LYS A 97 -33.01 18.88 -64.72
CA LYS A 97 -32.69 17.49 -65.11
C LYS A 97 -31.22 17.32 -65.50
N GLN A 98 -30.63 18.32 -66.14
CA GLN A 98 -29.22 18.29 -66.51
C GLN A 98 -28.31 18.49 -65.30
N LEU A 99 -28.71 19.39 -64.38
CA LEU A 99 -28.04 19.57 -63.09
C LEU A 99 -27.97 18.26 -62.29
N GLU A 100 -29.10 17.57 -62.14
CA GLU A 100 -29.15 16.30 -61.40
C GLU A 100 -28.26 15.23 -62.03
N LYS A 101 -28.28 15.12 -63.37
CA LYS A 101 -27.40 14.22 -64.11
C LYS A 101 -25.91 14.56 -63.90
N TRP A 102 -25.57 15.85 -63.93
CA TRP A 102 -24.20 16.32 -63.70
C TRP A 102 -23.76 16.12 -62.24
N GLU A 103 -24.61 16.40 -61.25
CA GLU A 103 -24.31 16.18 -59.83
C GLU A 103 -24.07 14.69 -59.54
N ASN A 104 -24.88 13.80 -60.14
CA ASN A 104 -24.67 12.35 -60.02
C ASN A 104 -23.37 11.90 -60.68
N CYS A 105 -23.09 12.33 -61.91
CA CYS A 105 -21.82 12.05 -62.60
C CYS A 105 -20.60 12.56 -61.81
N THR A 106 -20.69 13.78 -61.26
CA THR A 106 -19.62 14.38 -60.43
C THR A 106 -19.42 13.59 -59.14
N ARG A 107 -20.50 13.13 -58.50
CA ARG A 107 -20.42 12.29 -57.30
C ARG A 107 -19.76 10.95 -57.60
N GLU A 108 -20.12 10.30 -58.70
CA GLU A 108 -19.49 9.06 -59.17
C GLU A 108 -17.99 9.26 -59.44
N ASN A 109 -17.62 10.37 -60.10
CA ASN A 109 -16.22 10.71 -60.33
C ASN A 109 -15.46 10.93 -59.01
N VAL A 110 -16.03 11.64 -58.02
CA VAL A 110 -15.40 11.82 -56.71
C VAL A 110 -15.19 10.50 -55.97
N VAL A 111 -16.18 9.60 -56.02
CA VAL A 111 -16.06 8.26 -55.43
C VAL A 111 -14.95 7.47 -56.12
N LEU A 112 -14.92 7.48 -57.45
CA LEU A 112 -13.89 6.81 -58.23
C LEU A 112 -12.50 7.38 -57.93
N THR A 113 -12.33 8.70 -57.90
CA THR A 113 -11.07 9.35 -57.51
C THR A 113 -10.62 8.93 -56.12
N ARG A 114 -11.52 8.89 -55.12
CA ARG A 114 -11.16 8.44 -53.77
C ARG A 114 -10.69 6.99 -53.74
N LEU A 115 -11.40 6.09 -54.43
CA LEU A 115 -10.98 4.70 -54.54
C LEU A 115 -9.58 4.61 -55.16
N MET A 116 -9.33 5.37 -56.23
CA MET A 116 -8.02 5.43 -56.88
C MET A 116 -6.94 6.02 -55.97
N SER A 117 -7.23 7.08 -55.23
CA SER A 117 -6.30 7.69 -54.27
C SER A 117 -5.94 6.71 -53.15
N ASN A 118 -6.91 5.97 -52.61
CA ASN A 118 -6.66 4.98 -51.58
C ASN A 118 -5.75 3.86 -52.10
N LEU A 119 -5.97 3.36 -53.32
CA LEU A 119 -5.08 2.36 -53.93
C LEU A 119 -3.64 2.89 -54.10
N ILE A 120 -3.47 4.18 -54.39
CA ILE A 120 -2.14 4.81 -54.47
C ILE A 120 -1.51 4.93 -53.09
N ILE A 121 -2.26 5.36 -52.07
CA ILE A 121 -1.79 5.46 -50.69
C ILE A 121 -1.35 4.08 -50.18
N GLU A 122 -2.20 3.06 -50.30
CA GLU A 122 -1.87 1.69 -49.91
C GLU A 122 -0.62 1.17 -50.62
N TYR A 123 -0.46 1.48 -51.90
CA TYR A 123 0.75 1.13 -52.63
C TYR A 123 1.99 1.86 -52.11
N LEU A 124 1.91 3.16 -51.84
CA LEU A 124 3.03 3.96 -51.32
C LEU A 124 3.41 3.51 -49.91
N ASP A 125 2.44 3.31 -49.02
CA ASP A 125 2.65 2.77 -47.68
C ASP A 125 3.31 1.38 -47.74
N GLY A 126 2.87 0.52 -48.68
CA GLY A 126 3.49 -0.77 -48.91
C GLY A 126 4.94 -0.68 -49.41
N VAL A 127 5.24 0.27 -50.30
CA VAL A 127 6.62 0.53 -50.78
C VAL A 127 7.50 1.10 -49.66
N GLU A 128 6.99 2.00 -48.84
CA GLU A 128 7.70 2.57 -47.69
C GLU A 128 7.98 1.50 -46.63
N ALA A 129 6.98 0.67 -46.29
CA ALA A 129 7.14 -0.45 -45.37
C ALA A 129 8.16 -1.46 -45.88
N ALA A 130 8.11 -1.83 -47.16
CA ALA A 130 9.09 -2.73 -47.77
C ALA A 130 10.51 -2.13 -47.76
N HIS A 131 10.64 -0.82 -48.00
CA HIS A 131 11.93 -0.14 -47.91
C HIS A 131 12.45 -0.07 -46.47
N GLU A 132 11.58 0.21 -45.50
CA GLU A 132 11.94 0.20 -44.08
C GLU A 132 12.37 -1.19 -43.61
N GLU A 133 11.68 -2.24 -44.06
CA GLU A 133 12.06 -3.64 -43.83
C GLU A 133 13.44 -3.94 -44.42
N GLU A 134 13.70 -3.53 -45.66
CA GLU A 134 15.03 -3.66 -46.30
C GLU A 134 16.13 -2.95 -45.49
N LEU A 135 15.87 -1.70 -45.07
CA LEU A 135 16.82 -0.93 -44.25
C LEU A 135 17.06 -1.59 -42.89
N ASN A 136 16.03 -2.12 -42.25
CA ASN A 136 16.13 -2.79 -40.97
C ASN A 136 16.86 -4.13 -41.09
N GLU A 137 16.66 -4.86 -42.19
CA GLU A 137 17.40 -6.08 -42.49
C GLU A 137 18.90 -5.79 -42.71
N ILE A 138 19.24 -4.69 -43.38
CA ILE A 138 20.64 -4.23 -43.51
C ILE A 138 21.23 -3.87 -42.14
N LYS A 139 20.48 -3.16 -41.29
CA LYS A 139 20.93 -2.82 -39.92
C LYS A 139 21.15 -4.07 -39.08
N ARG A 140 20.23 -5.03 -39.11
CA ARG A 140 20.33 -6.30 -38.37
C ARG A 140 21.57 -7.09 -38.78
N LYS A 141 21.78 -7.30 -40.09
CA LYS A 141 22.97 -7.97 -40.62
C LYS A 141 24.26 -7.25 -40.21
N ARG A 142 24.26 -5.92 -40.26
CA ARG A 142 25.41 -5.11 -39.81
C ARG A 142 25.68 -5.29 -38.32
N GLN A 143 24.64 -5.27 -37.48
CA GLN A 143 24.76 -5.47 -36.05
C GLN A 143 25.31 -6.86 -35.73
N GLU A 144 24.78 -7.91 -36.35
CA GLU A 144 25.27 -9.29 -36.21
C GLU A 144 26.75 -9.41 -36.59
N GLU A 145 27.17 -8.78 -37.70
CA GLU A 145 28.56 -8.80 -38.12
C GLU A 145 29.47 -8.02 -37.16
N ILE A 146 29.01 -6.88 -36.62
CA ILE A 146 29.72 -6.13 -35.58
C ILE A 146 29.88 -6.98 -34.33
N THR A 147 28.81 -7.59 -33.83
CA THR A 147 28.80 -8.48 -32.67
C THR A 147 29.79 -9.64 -32.86
N GLN A 148 29.70 -10.39 -33.95
CA GLN A 148 30.63 -11.50 -34.25
C GLN A 148 32.10 -11.07 -34.36
N ARG A 149 32.37 -9.85 -34.85
CA ARG A 149 33.74 -9.32 -34.90
C ARG A 149 34.23 -8.90 -33.51
N LEU A 150 33.37 -8.33 -32.67
CA LEU A 150 33.68 -7.97 -31.29
C LEU A 150 33.90 -9.23 -30.42
N GLU A 151 33.08 -10.25 -30.56
CA GLU A 151 33.27 -11.56 -29.90
C GLU A 151 34.63 -12.17 -30.22
N ARG A 152 35.04 -12.15 -31.50
CA ARG A 152 36.37 -12.59 -31.93
C ARG A 152 37.52 -11.77 -31.34
N LEU A 153 37.24 -10.55 -30.89
CA LEU A 153 38.20 -9.70 -30.18
C LEU A 153 38.12 -9.86 -28.64
N GLY A 154 37.26 -10.76 -28.13
CA GLY A 154 37.13 -11.05 -26.70
C GLY A 154 36.11 -10.17 -25.96
N TRP A 155 35.23 -9.47 -26.68
CA TRP A 155 34.07 -8.79 -26.07
C TRP A 155 32.93 -9.79 -25.85
N THR A 156 32.22 -9.66 -24.74
CA THR A 156 31.07 -10.51 -24.38
C THR A 156 29.75 -9.83 -24.70
N ASP A 157 28.66 -10.59 -24.77
CA ASP A 157 27.30 -10.04 -24.96
C ASP A 157 26.94 -9.01 -23.89
N ASP A 158 27.37 -9.23 -22.65
CA ASP A 158 27.16 -8.28 -21.56
C ASP A 158 27.86 -6.95 -21.84
N ASP A 159 29.09 -6.96 -22.36
CA ASP A 159 29.80 -5.73 -22.74
C ASP A 159 29.06 -4.93 -23.82
N MET A 160 28.24 -5.58 -24.64
CA MET A 160 27.45 -4.98 -25.72
C MET A 160 26.02 -4.62 -25.29
N ASN A 161 25.61 -4.97 -24.06
CA ASN A 161 24.29 -4.68 -23.53
C ASN A 161 24.27 -3.33 -22.81
N PHE A 162 23.84 -2.27 -23.51
CA PHE A 162 23.74 -0.91 -22.97
C PHE A 162 22.36 -0.64 -22.36
N TYR A 163 22.31 -0.23 -21.10
CA TYR A 163 21.09 0.29 -20.46
C TYR A 163 20.50 1.48 -21.22
N GLN A 164 19.18 1.68 -21.13
CA GLN A 164 18.40 2.56 -22.03
C GLN A 164 18.93 4.01 -22.16
N GLY A 165 19.63 4.55 -21.16
CA GLY A 165 20.19 5.91 -21.18
C GLY A 165 21.43 6.09 -22.07
N ASP A 166 22.32 5.09 -22.10
CA ASP A 166 23.64 5.21 -22.76
C ASP A 166 23.66 4.61 -24.17
N ASN A 167 22.56 3.97 -24.56
CA ASN A 167 22.42 3.23 -25.82
C ASN A 167 22.44 4.16 -27.06
N LYS A 168 22.30 5.48 -26.91
CA LYS A 168 22.22 6.40 -28.06
C LYS A 168 23.52 6.46 -28.87
N ALA A 169 24.67 6.55 -28.20
CA ALA A 169 25.97 6.61 -28.88
C ALA A 169 26.30 5.28 -29.58
N TRP A 170 25.99 4.17 -28.93
CA TRP A 170 26.10 2.82 -29.50
C TRP A 170 25.21 2.66 -30.74
N ARG A 171 23.90 2.93 -30.66
CA ARG A 171 22.96 2.83 -31.79
C ARG A 171 23.34 3.74 -32.96
N ALA A 172 23.85 4.95 -32.69
CA ALA A 172 24.30 5.84 -33.75
C ALA A 172 25.45 5.26 -34.60
N LEU A 173 26.23 4.33 -34.03
CA LEU A 173 27.35 3.66 -34.70
C LEU A 173 26.92 2.31 -35.33
N VAL A 174 26.05 1.57 -34.63
CA VAL A 174 25.63 0.21 -35.00
C VAL A 174 24.43 0.21 -35.96
N ASP A 175 23.41 1.03 -35.72
CA ASP A 175 22.13 1.05 -36.44
C ASP A 175 22.17 1.87 -37.74
N VAL A 176 23.33 1.90 -38.40
CA VAL A 176 23.52 2.60 -39.68
C VAL A 176 23.12 1.65 -40.82
N PRO A 177 22.18 2.01 -41.71
CA PRO A 177 21.71 1.13 -42.79
C PRO A 177 22.72 1.09 -43.96
N LYS A 178 23.93 0.59 -43.69
CA LYS A 178 25.01 0.41 -44.66
C LYS A 178 25.72 -0.91 -44.38
N PRO A 179 26.03 -1.73 -45.39
CA PRO A 179 26.83 -2.94 -45.20
C PRO A 179 28.16 -2.63 -44.50
N LEU A 180 28.60 -3.52 -43.61
CA LEU A 180 29.88 -3.37 -42.94
C LEU A 180 30.99 -3.77 -43.93
N THR A 181 31.92 -2.85 -44.18
CA THR A 181 33.11 -3.12 -45.01
C THR A 181 34.35 -3.05 -44.14
N GLU A 182 35.46 -3.66 -44.56
CA GLU A 182 36.73 -3.60 -43.81
C GLU A 182 37.18 -2.17 -43.51
N LYS A 183 36.98 -1.24 -44.45
CA LYS A 183 37.30 0.17 -44.24
C LYS A 183 36.41 0.81 -43.18
N ILE A 184 35.11 0.51 -43.19
CA ILE A 184 34.17 1.01 -42.17
C ILE A 184 34.52 0.41 -40.82
N TRP A 185 34.78 -0.90 -40.74
CA TRP A 185 35.17 -1.59 -39.53
C TRP A 185 36.42 -0.98 -38.88
N LYS A 186 37.49 -0.74 -39.67
CA LYS A 186 38.71 -0.07 -39.21
C LYS A 186 38.46 1.32 -38.62
N ASN A 187 37.48 2.06 -39.14
CA ASN A 187 37.10 3.39 -38.62
C ASN A 187 36.11 3.32 -37.45
N LEU A 188 35.34 2.24 -37.37
CA LEU A 188 34.29 2.03 -36.38
C LEU A 188 34.87 1.52 -35.06
N LEU A 189 35.78 0.55 -35.12
CA LEU A 189 36.36 -0.11 -33.95
C LEU A 189 36.93 0.89 -32.92
N PRO A 190 37.76 1.90 -33.30
CA PRO A 190 38.28 2.88 -32.33
C PRO A 190 37.20 3.72 -31.64
N LYS A 191 35.99 3.81 -32.20
CA LYS A 191 34.84 4.51 -31.60
C LYS A 191 34.03 3.60 -30.69
N LEU A 192 33.96 2.31 -31.00
CA LEU A 192 33.26 1.31 -30.19
C LEU A 192 34.06 0.95 -28.93
N THR A 193 35.39 0.81 -29.04
CA THR A 193 36.26 0.44 -27.92
C THR A 193 36.01 1.25 -26.64
N PRO A 194 36.06 2.60 -26.64
CA PRO A 194 35.84 3.37 -25.41
C PRO A 194 34.42 3.19 -24.85
N LEU A 195 33.40 3.03 -25.70
CA LEU A 195 32.02 2.77 -25.25
C LEU A 195 31.89 1.40 -24.58
N LEU A 196 32.56 0.38 -25.13
CA LEU A 196 32.55 -0.98 -24.59
C LEU A 196 33.34 -1.08 -23.29
N GLU A 197 34.49 -0.40 -23.18
CA GLU A 197 35.27 -0.32 -21.93
C GLU A 197 34.46 0.34 -20.82
N GLU A 198 33.79 1.47 -21.13
CA GLU A 198 32.93 2.17 -20.18
C GLU A 198 31.73 1.31 -19.77
N ASN A 199 31.10 0.61 -20.71
CA ASN A 199 29.97 -0.28 -20.42
C ASN A 199 30.39 -1.49 -19.58
N ARG A 200 31.55 -2.09 -19.87
CA ARG A 200 32.14 -3.18 -19.08
C ARG A 200 32.37 -2.75 -17.64
N GLU A 201 32.94 -1.57 -17.40
CA GLU A 201 33.15 -1.05 -16.05
C GLU A 201 31.82 -0.81 -15.32
N ARG A 202 30.83 -0.20 -15.99
CA ARG A 202 29.49 -0.02 -15.44
C ARG A 202 28.82 -1.37 -15.10
N ASN A 203 28.94 -2.36 -15.97
CA ASN A 203 28.42 -3.71 -15.74
C ASN A 203 29.14 -4.40 -14.59
N ASN A 204 30.46 -4.23 -14.45
CA ASN A 204 31.21 -4.76 -13.31
C ASN A 204 30.71 -4.16 -12.00
N ILE A 205 30.51 -2.84 -11.93
CA ILE A 205 29.94 -2.15 -10.76
C ILE A 205 28.52 -2.64 -10.46
N TYR A 206 27.67 -2.74 -11.49
CA TYR A 206 26.30 -3.22 -11.34
C TYR A 206 26.26 -4.67 -10.84
N ASN A 207 27.06 -5.55 -11.45
CA ASN A 207 27.15 -6.96 -11.08
C ASN A 207 27.74 -7.12 -9.67
N ALA A 208 28.75 -6.33 -9.29
CA ALA A 208 29.27 -6.31 -7.92
C ALA A 208 28.20 -5.88 -6.91
N LYS A 209 27.41 -4.84 -7.22
CA LYS A 209 26.28 -4.40 -6.39
C LYS A 209 25.19 -5.47 -6.31
N LYS A 210 24.86 -6.12 -7.43
CA LYS A 210 23.90 -7.22 -7.49
C LYS A 210 24.34 -8.39 -6.61
N ARG A 211 25.59 -8.85 -6.75
CA ARG A 211 26.17 -9.90 -5.90
C ARG A 211 26.15 -9.51 -4.42
N ARG A 212 26.46 -8.26 -4.08
CA ARG A 212 26.35 -7.75 -2.69
C ARG A 212 24.92 -7.85 -2.16
N ILE A 213 23.91 -7.52 -2.95
CA ILE A 213 22.49 -7.67 -2.57
C ILE A 213 22.14 -9.15 -2.36
N GLU A 214 22.55 -10.03 -3.28
CA GLU A 214 22.30 -11.47 -3.18
C GLU A 214 22.96 -12.08 -1.94
N ARG A 215 24.20 -11.68 -1.61
CA ARG A 215 24.87 -12.09 -0.37
C ARG A 215 24.15 -11.60 0.88
N ARG A 216 23.70 -10.34 0.90
CA ARG A 216 22.90 -9.80 2.01
C ARG A 216 21.57 -10.54 2.18
N ALA A 217 20.90 -10.89 1.09
CA ALA A 217 19.69 -11.71 1.13
C ALA A 217 19.97 -13.13 1.66
N CYS A 218 21.13 -13.72 1.34
CA CYS A 218 21.56 -14.99 1.91
C CYS A 218 21.76 -14.90 3.44
N VAL A 219 22.44 -13.84 3.93
CA VAL A 219 22.60 -13.60 5.37
C VAL A 219 21.24 -13.38 6.05
N ASP A 220 20.37 -12.57 5.45
CA ASP A 220 19.01 -12.33 5.95
C ASP A 220 18.22 -13.64 6.08
N GLN A 221 18.29 -14.49 5.05
CA GLN A 221 17.66 -15.79 5.06
C GLN A 221 18.18 -16.70 6.18
N PHE A 222 19.50 -16.73 6.37
CA PHE A 222 20.14 -17.52 7.42
C PHE A 222 19.69 -17.05 8.81
N LEU A 223 19.70 -15.74 9.03
CA LEU A 223 19.23 -15.11 10.28
C LEU A 223 17.76 -15.38 10.53
N MET A 224 16.90 -15.30 9.50
CA MET A 224 15.49 -15.66 9.61
C MET A 224 15.32 -17.14 9.98
N ASN A 225 16.06 -18.05 9.34
CA ASN A 225 16.00 -19.48 9.69
C ASN A 225 16.40 -19.71 11.15
N MET A 226 17.47 -19.05 11.60
CA MET A 226 17.93 -19.09 12.99
C MET A 226 16.86 -18.57 13.97
N ARG A 227 16.20 -17.45 13.64
CA ARG A 227 15.09 -16.88 14.44
C ARG A 227 14.00 -17.91 14.73
N TYR A 228 13.66 -18.76 13.75
CA TYR A 228 12.62 -19.78 13.90
C TYR A 228 13.13 -21.08 14.54
N SER A 229 14.34 -21.55 14.20
CA SER A 229 14.86 -22.82 14.73
C SER A 229 15.33 -22.73 16.18
N GLU A 230 15.76 -21.54 16.61
CA GLU A 230 16.37 -21.31 17.93
C GLU A 230 15.59 -20.29 18.74
N HIS A 231 14.26 -20.44 18.67
CA HIS A 231 13.36 -19.57 19.40
C HIS A 231 13.55 -19.77 20.92
N PRO A 232 13.92 -18.73 21.70
CA PRO A 232 14.17 -18.86 23.14
C PRO A 232 12.94 -19.36 23.89
N PHE A 233 11.76 -19.03 23.40
CA PHE A 233 10.49 -19.36 24.03
C PHE A 233 9.91 -20.69 23.49
N ALA A 234 10.70 -21.50 22.77
CA ALA A 234 10.22 -22.75 22.18
C ALA A 234 9.64 -23.75 23.21
N SER A 235 10.14 -23.76 24.44
CA SER A 235 9.60 -24.55 25.54
C SER A 235 8.20 -24.08 25.95
N ILE A 236 8.02 -22.76 26.10
CA ILE A 236 6.72 -22.14 26.41
C ILE A 236 5.71 -22.41 25.31
N LEU A 237 6.08 -22.17 24.04
CA LEU A 237 5.20 -22.40 22.89
C LEU A 237 4.77 -23.86 22.80
N ARG A 238 5.69 -24.80 23.05
CA ARG A 238 5.38 -26.24 23.08
C ARG A 238 4.38 -26.60 24.18
N GLU A 239 4.56 -26.04 25.38
CA GLU A 239 3.68 -26.25 26.53
C GLU A 239 2.26 -25.73 26.26
N LEU A 240 2.15 -24.59 25.58
CA LEU A 240 0.88 -24.00 25.17
C LEU A 240 0.23 -24.72 23.97
N GLY A 241 0.90 -25.73 23.38
CA GLY A 241 0.42 -26.42 22.19
C GLY A 241 0.47 -25.56 20.91
N VAL A 242 1.21 -24.45 20.95
CA VAL A 242 1.42 -23.56 19.81
C VAL A 242 2.51 -24.15 18.94
N GLY A 243 2.12 -24.64 17.76
CA GLY A 243 3.09 -25.12 16.79
C GLY A 243 4.05 -24.01 16.41
N VAL A 244 5.35 -24.20 16.64
CA VAL A 244 6.38 -23.30 16.11
C VAL A 244 6.19 -23.29 14.58
N PRO A 245 5.95 -22.13 13.95
CA PRO A 245 5.76 -22.07 12.52
C PRO A 245 6.95 -22.74 11.83
N PRO A 246 6.74 -23.68 10.90
CA PRO A 246 7.86 -24.20 10.14
C PRO A 246 8.54 -23.03 9.45
N ALA A 247 9.89 -23.00 9.49
CA ALA A 247 10.66 -21.96 8.83
C ALA A 247 10.11 -21.82 7.39
N PRO A 248 9.71 -20.60 6.97
CA PRO A 248 9.15 -20.40 5.65
C PRO A 248 10.10 -20.99 4.60
N ASN A 249 9.60 -21.88 3.75
CA ASN A 249 10.42 -22.54 2.74
C ASN A 249 10.74 -21.53 1.62
N LEU A 250 11.73 -20.67 1.88
CA LEU A 250 12.14 -19.54 1.04
C LEU A 250 12.99 -19.97 -0.17
N GLY A 251 13.27 -21.27 -0.35
CA GLY A 251 13.93 -21.79 -1.56
C GLY A 251 13.21 -21.44 -2.88
N LEU A 252 11.92 -21.07 -2.81
CA LEU A 252 11.13 -20.58 -3.95
C LEU A 252 11.28 -19.06 -4.22
N LEU A 253 11.73 -18.27 -3.24
CA LEU A 253 11.83 -16.80 -3.36
C LEU A 253 13.19 -16.34 -3.88
N ALA A 254 14.26 -17.10 -3.66
CA ALA A 254 15.59 -16.81 -4.22
C ALA A 254 15.62 -16.78 -5.76
N ALA A 255 14.66 -17.43 -6.43
CA ALA A 255 14.55 -17.45 -7.88
C ALA A 255 13.80 -16.26 -8.50
N ARG A 256 13.15 -15.41 -7.68
CA ARG A 256 12.46 -14.21 -8.16
C ARG A 256 13.28 -12.96 -7.82
N PRO A 257 13.75 -12.19 -8.81
CA PRO A 257 14.40 -10.92 -8.54
C PRO A 257 13.44 -10.05 -7.72
N PHE A 258 13.93 -9.56 -6.58
CA PHE A 258 13.24 -8.68 -5.62
C PHE A 258 12.78 -7.37 -6.31
N SER A 259 11.74 -7.44 -7.13
CA SER A 259 11.15 -6.27 -7.78
C SER A 259 10.05 -5.71 -6.89
N GLY A 260 10.42 -5.15 -5.73
CA GLY A 260 9.70 -4.13 -4.94
C GLY A 260 8.21 -4.31 -4.55
N LEU A 261 7.51 -5.35 -5.01
CA LEU A 261 6.04 -5.43 -4.97
C LEU A 261 5.48 -6.62 -4.18
N ASP A 262 6.31 -7.56 -3.73
CA ASP A 262 5.85 -8.80 -3.06
C ASP A 262 5.96 -8.76 -1.52
N ARG A 263 6.03 -7.58 -0.91
CA ARG A 263 5.85 -7.44 0.55
C ARG A 263 4.44 -7.83 1.00
N GLY A 264 3.47 -7.81 0.09
CA GLY A 264 2.08 -8.18 0.38
C GLY A 264 1.84 -9.68 0.59
N PHE A 265 2.73 -10.56 0.13
CA PHE A 265 2.50 -12.02 0.23
C PHE A 265 2.68 -12.56 1.65
N MET A 266 3.50 -11.91 2.50
CA MET A 266 3.61 -12.28 3.93
C MET A 266 2.42 -11.81 4.78
N MET A 267 1.61 -10.86 4.32
CA MET A 267 0.46 -10.32 5.06
C MET A 267 -0.79 -11.23 4.99
N GLY A 268 -0.77 -12.29 4.17
CA GLY A 268 -1.92 -13.17 3.95
C GLY A 268 -2.00 -14.38 4.89
N LEU A 269 -0.91 -14.71 5.59
CA LEU A 269 -0.99 -15.59 6.74
C LEU A 269 -1.69 -14.79 7.83
N LYS A 270 -2.82 -15.29 8.35
CA LYS A 270 -3.37 -14.72 9.59
C LYS A 270 -2.20 -14.58 10.55
N PRO A 271 -1.95 -13.41 11.15
CA PRO A 271 -0.99 -13.29 12.24
C PRO A 271 -1.52 -14.21 13.33
N GLY A 272 -1.12 -15.49 13.25
CA GLY A 272 -1.13 -16.36 14.39
C GLY A 272 -0.22 -15.72 15.42
N LEU A 273 -0.39 -16.13 16.66
CA LEU A 273 0.34 -15.72 17.86
C LEU A 273 1.82 -16.10 17.78
N ALA A 274 2.47 -15.77 16.66
CA ALA A 274 3.90 -15.80 16.50
C ALA A 274 4.42 -14.68 17.38
N LEU A 275 4.64 -15.03 18.64
CA LEU A 275 5.42 -14.25 19.57
C LEU A 275 6.71 -13.86 18.84
N GLU A 276 6.78 -12.60 18.44
CA GLU A 276 7.95 -12.02 17.82
C GLU A 276 9.03 -11.87 18.89
N ASN A 277 9.83 -12.92 19.05
CA ASN A 277 11.04 -12.84 19.86
C ASN A 277 11.93 -11.70 19.32
N PRO A 278 12.44 -10.80 20.19
CA PRO A 278 13.41 -9.79 19.78
C PRO A 278 14.57 -10.49 19.07
N PHE A 279 14.77 -10.10 17.82
CA PHE A 279 15.80 -10.64 16.95
C PHE A 279 16.49 -9.49 16.21
N PRO A 280 17.83 -9.50 16.07
CA PRO A 280 18.53 -8.41 15.41
C PRO A 280 18.13 -8.36 13.95
N LYS A 281 17.88 -7.16 13.43
CA LYS A 281 17.72 -6.97 11.99
C LYS A 281 19.01 -7.33 11.29
N THR A 282 18.90 -7.73 10.03
CA THR A 282 20.06 -8.07 9.20
C THR A 282 21.07 -6.93 9.14
N GLN A 283 20.63 -5.67 9.09
CA GLN A 283 21.54 -4.52 9.12
C GLN A 283 22.32 -4.42 10.44
N THR A 284 21.68 -4.67 11.59
CA THR A 284 22.34 -4.73 12.90
C THR A 284 23.36 -5.85 12.93
N ALA A 285 22.97 -7.04 12.48
CA ALA A 285 23.82 -8.24 12.48
C ALA A 285 25.02 -8.11 11.53
N LEU A 286 24.86 -7.42 10.38
CA LEU A 286 25.93 -7.17 9.43
C LEU A 286 27.05 -6.26 9.98
N ARG A 287 26.83 -5.58 11.11
CA ARG A 287 27.88 -4.84 11.82
C ARG A 287 28.79 -5.74 12.65
N TRP A 288 28.41 -6.99 12.88
CA TRP A 288 29.26 -7.96 13.57
C TRP A 288 30.41 -8.40 12.67
N ASP A 289 31.61 -8.49 13.25
CA ASP A 289 32.82 -8.87 12.52
C ASP A 289 32.70 -10.23 11.80
N CYS A 290 31.90 -11.15 12.36
CA CYS A 290 31.65 -12.48 11.79
C CYS A 290 30.70 -12.51 10.58
N LEU A 291 29.99 -11.41 10.28
CA LEU A 291 29.04 -11.30 9.16
C LEU A 291 29.40 -10.18 8.17
N ASN A 292 30.12 -9.15 8.60
CA ASN A 292 30.42 -7.98 7.79
C ASN A 292 31.18 -8.36 6.49
N ASP A 293 32.23 -9.17 6.60
CA ASP A 293 33.02 -9.62 5.46
C ASP A 293 32.21 -10.48 4.47
N LEU A 294 31.21 -11.23 4.94
CA LEU A 294 30.34 -12.05 4.09
C LEU A 294 29.49 -11.20 3.14
N SER A 295 29.18 -9.96 3.52
CA SER A 295 28.40 -9.06 2.67
C SER A 295 29.29 -8.18 1.78
N GLU A 296 30.40 -7.67 2.32
CA GLU A 296 31.23 -6.67 1.67
C GLU A 296 32.32 -7.25 0.76
N VAL A 297 32.89 -8.42 1.09
CA VAL A 297 33.89 -9.09 0.26
C VAL A 297 33.20 -9.83 -0.88
N ASP A 298 33.70 -9.66 -2.11
CA ASP A 298 33.13 -10.34 -3.27
C ASP A 298 33.46 -11.83 -3.25
N MET A 299 32.46 -12.64 -2.93
CA MET A 299 32.52 -14.10 -2.93
C MET A 299 31.24 -14.70 -3.51
N SER A 300 31.29 -15.97 -3.90
CA SER A 300 30.12 -16.70 -4.41
C SER A 300 29.10 -16.96 -3.29
N ILE A 301 27.84 -17.18 -3.66
CA ILE A 301 26.78 -17.48 -2.69
C ILE A 301 27.07 -18.78 -1.94
N GLN A 302 27.63 -19.80 -2.61
CA GLN A 302 28.00 -21.07 -1.99
C GLN A 302 29.10 -20.88 -0.93
N GLU A 303 30.06 -19.99 -1.17
CA GLU A 303 31.09 -19.65 -0.18
C GLU A 303 30.49 -18.89 1.01
N VAL A 304 29.51 -17.99 0.78
CA VAL A 304 28.78 -17.33 1.88
C VAL A 304 28.05 -18.36 2.74
N GLU A 305 27.28 -19.26 2.13
CA GLU A 305 26.53 -20.30 2.85
C GLU A 305 27.46 -21.20 3.67
N ALA A 306 28.57 -21.65 3.08
CA ALA A 306 29.55 -22.48 3.79
C ALA A 306 30.16 -21.74 5.00
N LYS A 307 30.50 -20.45 4.84
CA LYS A 307 31.03 -19.63 5.94
C LYS A 307 29.99 -19.31 7.01
N LEU A 308 28.72 -19.14 6.64
CA LEU A 308 27.63 -18.96 7.59
C LEU A 308 27.48 -20.19 8.49
N GLU A 309 27.52 -21.39 7.91
CA GLU A 309 27.45 -22.62 8.69
C GLU A 309 28.72 -22.83 9.53
N GLU A 310 29.90 -22.52 8.99
CA GLU A 310 31.18 -22.54 9.75
C GLU A 310 31.15 -21.61 10.97
N ARG A 311 30.53 -20.43 10.84
CA ARG A 311 30.47 -19.39 11.89
C ARG A 311 29.19 -19.44 12.72
N LYS A 312 28.35 -20.45 12.54
CA LYS A 312 27.02 -20.52 13.14
C LYS A 312 27.03 -20.33 14.65
N GLU A 313 27.90 -21.05 15.37
CA GLU A 313 28.01 -20.95 16.83
C GLU A 313 28.39 -19.53 17.29
N GLN A 314 29.28 -18.85 16.56
CA GLN A 314 29.66 -17.47 16.85
C GLN A 314 28.49 -16.51 16.58
N ILE A 315 27.75 -16.71 15.49
CA ILE A 315 26.58 -15.89 15.16
C ILE A 315 25.50 -16.08 16.24
N GLN A 316 25.27 -17.30 16.71
CA GLN A 316 24.35 -17.61 17.81
C GLN A 316 24.77 -16.91 19.11
N ALA A 317 26.06 -16.95 19.44
CA ALA A 317 26.59 -16.25 20.61
C ALA A 317 26.34 -14.74 20.51
N ASN A 318 26.56 -14.13 19.35
CA ASN A 318 26.29 -12.71 19.12
C ASN A 318 24.78 -12.37 19.20
N VAL A 319 23.91 -13.22 18.65
CA VAL A 319 22.44 -13.06 18.78
C VAL A 319 22.03 -13.12 20.24
N PHE A 320 22.61 -14.05 21.00
CA PHE A 320 22.32 -14.23 22.43
C PHE A 320 22.80 -13.02 23.24
N GLU A 321 24.04 -12.54 23.03
CA GLU A 321 24.57 -11.35 23.68
C GLU A 321 23.72 -10.12 23.37
N TRP A 322 23.43 -9.89 22.08
CA TRP A 322 22.56 -8.79 21.65
C TRP A 322 21.18 -8.85 22.33
N ARG A 323 20.57 -10.04 22.43
CA ARG A 323 19.29 -10.20 23.12
C ARG A 323 19.41 -9.85 24.60
N GLN A 324 20.45 -10.31 25.28
CA GLN A 324 20.67 -9.96 26.68
C GLN A 324 20.83 -8.45 26.86
N GLU A 325 21.50 -7.76 25.95
CA GLU A 325 21.61 -6.29 26.00
C GLU A 325 20.25 -5.61 25.88
N VAL A 326 19.38 -6.08 24.97
CA VAL A 326 18.01 -5.58 24.81
C VAL A 326 17.19 -5.86 26.07
N GLU A 327 17.20 -7.11 26.56
CA GLU A 327 16.49 -7.51 27.80
C GLU A 327 16.94 -6.66 29.00
N ASN A 328 18.25 -6.52 29.21
CA ASN A 328 18.82 -5.70 30.28
C ASN A 328 18.39 -4.23 30.15
N GLY A 329 18.37 -3.71 28.92
CA GLY A 329 17.94 -2.36 28.62
C GLY A 329 16.46 -2.12 28.95
N LEU A 330 15.58 -3.08 28.64
CA LEU A 330 14.16 -3.04 28.97
C LEU A 330 13.91 -3.17 30.48
N VAL A 331 14.60 -4.09 31.16
CA VAL A 331 14.54 -4.23 32.62
C VAL A 331 14.99 -2.97 33.33
N LYS A 332 16.03 -2.30 32.83
CA LYS A 332 16.46 -0.99 33.35
C LYS A 332 15.36 0.06 33.26
N ARG A 333 14.51 0.03 32.22
CA ARG A 333 13.33 0.92 32.09
C ARG A 333 12.24 0.62 33.09
N LEU A 334 12.18 -0.62 33.59
CA LEU A 334 11.30 -0.98 34.69
C LEU A 334 11.78 -0.41 36.04
N GLY A 335 13.00 0.13 36.11
CA GLY A 335 13.57 0.74 37.31
C GLY A 335 14.37 -0.23 38.17
N PHE A 336 14.69 -1.42 37.66
CA PHE A 336 15.62 -2.36 38.28
C PHE A 336 17.04 -2.10 37.78
N GLU A 337 18.03 -2.13 38.68
CA GLU A 337 19.43 -2.21 38.27
C GLU A 337 19.77 -3.62 37.75
N LYS A 338 20.88 -3.75 36.99
CA LYS A 338 21.25 -4.97 36.22
C LYS A 338 21.31 -6.25 37.07
N ASP A 339 21.57 -6.12 38.37
CA ASP A 339 21.74 -7.23 39.31
C ASP A 339 20.62 -7.30 40.39
N GLU A 340 19.58 -6.47 40.27
CA GLU A 340 18.49 -6.40 41.26
C GLU A 340 17.32 -7.34 40.96
N VAL A 341 17.22 -7.84 39.73
CA VAL A 341 16.23 -8.85 39.38
C VAL A 341 16.67 -10.16 40.02
N GLY A 342 16.11 -10.46 41.18
CA GLY A 342 16.40 -11.68 41.91
C GLY A 342 16.02 -12.93 41.12
N ASP A 343 16.63 -14.05 41.49
CA ASP A 343 16.26 -15.37 40.95
C ASP A 343 14.81 -15.78 41.28
N ASP A 344 14.15 -15.00 42.14
CA ASP A 344 12.77 -15.15 42.62
C ASP A 344 11.69 -14.70 41.63
N VAL A 345 12.05 -14.19 40.44
CA VAL A 345 11.07 -13.91 39.39
C VAL A 345 10.38 -15.20 38.94
N VAL A 346 9.14 -15.37 39.35
CA VAL A 346 8.28 -16.48 38.91
C VAL A 346 7.60 -16.10 37.60
N LEU A 347 7.64 -17.02 36.63
CA LEU A 347 6.86 -16.98 35.41
C LEU A 347 6.12 -18.32 35.28
N LEU A 348 4.80 -18.28 35.34
CA LEU A 348 3.94 -19.46 35.21
C LEU A 348 3.45 -19.60 33.77
N VAL A 349 3.55 -20.81 33.26
CA VAL A 349 2.97 -21.24 31.98
C VAL A 349 2.12 -22.48 32.28
N ASN A 350 0.81 -22.41 32.03
CA ASN A 350 -0.17 -23.41 32.45
C ASN A 350 -0.05 -23.75 33.96
N GLY A 351 0.30 -22.76 34.79
CA GLY A 351 0.49 -22.93 36.23
C GLY A 351 1.79 -23.65 36.66
N SER A 352 2.73 -23.92 35.74
CA SER A 352 4.05 -24.49 36.05
C SER A 352 5.19 -23.55 35.65
N THR A 353 6.32 -23.64 36.35
CA THR A 353 7.56 -22.92 36.01
C THR A 353 8.47 -23.70 35.06
N ASP A 354 8.23 -25.00 34.85
CA ASP A 354 9.16 -25.91 34.15
C ASP A 354 9.55 -25.41 32.74
N SER A 355 8.56 -24.95 31.97
CA SER A 355 8.76 -24.46 30.60
C SER A 355 9.48 -23.11 30.53
N SER A 356 9.55 -22.38 31.65
CA SER A 356 10.25 -21.10 31.76
C SER A 356 11.63 -21.22 32.43
N ALA A 357 11.96 -22.37 33.01
CA ALA A 357 13.15 -22.54 33.85
C ALA A 357 14.48 -22.33 33.09
N SER A 358 14.49 -22.50 31.76
CA SER A 358 15.66 -22.26 30.91
C SER A 358 15.85 -20.79 30.53
N LEU A 359 14.90 -19.90 30.86
CA LEU A 359 14.98 -18.48 30.51
C LEU A 359 15.77 -17.68 31.56
N SER A 360 16.41 -16.60 31.11
CA SER A 360 17.05 -15.64 32.00
C SER A 360 16.01 -15.03 32.97
N PRO A 361 16.39 -14.59 34.18
CA PRO A 361 15.47 -13.85 35.07
C PRO A 361 14.84 -12.63 34.39
N ASN A 362 15.61 -11.92 33.54
CA ASN A 362 15.14 -10.77 32.79
C ASN A 362 14.09 -11.16 31.74
N ALA A 363 14.34 -12.21 30.95
CA ALA A 363 13.34 -12.73 30.02
C ALA A 363 12.08 -13.21 30.75
N ARG A 364 12.22 -13.87 31.92
CA ARG A 364 11.07 -14.26 32.74
C ARG A 364 10.25 -13.05 33.18
N LEU A 365 10.90 -11.98 33.64
CA LEU A 365 10.26 -10.73 34.07
C LEU A 365 9.53 -10.04 32.91
N LEU A 366 10.18 -9.95 31.74
CA LEU A 366 9.64 -9.24 30.58
C LEU A 366 8.45 -9.97 29.95
N LEU A 367 8.42 -11.31 30.03
CA LEU A 367 7.30 -12.13 29.56
C LEU A 367 6.08 -12.15 30.49
N ARG A 368 6.16 -11.60 31.70
CA ARG A 368 5.01 -11.55 32.61
C ARG A 368 3.91 -10.67 32.02
N ALA A 369 2.66 -11.11 32.20
CA ALA A 369 1.50 -10.38 31.74
C ALA A 369 1.35 -8.99 32.36
N ASP A 370 1.95 -8.71 33.51
CA ASP A 370 1.92 -7.40 34.16
C ASP A 370 3.10 -6.48 33.81
N THR A 371 4.03 -6.91 32.95
CA THR A 371 5.10 -6.05 32.46
C THR A 371 4.63 -5.28 31.22
N ILE A 372 4.32 -3.99 31.39
CA ILE A 372 3.76 -3.14 30.33
C ILE A 372 4.72 -2.03 29.90
N PHE A 373 4.96 -1.94 28.60
CA PHE A 373 5.65 -0.81 27.99
C PHE A 373 4.72 -0.03 27.07
N ILE A 374 5.05 1.23 26.85
CA ILE A 374 4.42 2.10 25.84
C ILE A 374 5.50 2.68 24.93
N SER A 375 5.15 2.85 23.65
CA SER A 375 5.93 3.65 22.72
C SER A 375 5.16 4.93 22.37
N PRO A 376 5.73 6.12 22.57
CA PRO A 376 5.11 7.38 22.16
C PRO A 376 4.86 7.46 20.64
N LEU A 377 5.55 6.62 19.86
CA LEU A 377 5.49 6.63 18.40
C LEU A 377 4.32 5.83 17.83
N SER A 378 3.79 4.84 18.56
CA SER A 378 2.70 3.97 18.08
C SER A 378 1.30 4.47 18.43
N GLY A 379 1.16 5.52 19.23
CA GLY A 379 -0.14 6.16 19.49
C GLY A 379 -1.05 5.39 20.46
N HIS A 380 -0.54 5.13 21.67
CA HIS A 380 -1.22 4.47 22.81
C HIS A 380 -1.35 2.94 22.76
N ASP A 381 -0.76 2.26 21.77
CA ASP A 381 -0.73 0.81 21.78
C ASP A 381 0.20 0.28 22.89
N CYS A 382 -0.35 -0.49 23.83
CA CYS A 382 0.39 -1.18 24.88
C CYS A 382 1.29 -2.24 24.24
N LEU A 383 2.59 -2.19 24.55
CA LEU A 383 3.57 -3.13 24.05
C LEU A 383 3.86 -4.19 25.12
N HIS A 384 3.24 -5.35 24.95
CA HIS A 384 3.74 -6.59 25.51
C HIS A 384 4.81 -7.15 24.55
N GLU A 385 5.96 -6.48 24.57
CA GLU A 385 7.27 -6.95 24.12
C GLU A 385 7.54 -7.39 22.66
N SER A 386 6.66 -7.22 21.67
CA SER A 386 6.85 -8.11 20.50
C SER A 386 6.62 -7.58 19.08
N ALA A 387 5.42 -7.14 18.69
CA ALA A 387 5.18 -7.00 17.24
C ALA A 387 5.82 -5.76 16.60
N ASP A 388 6.02 -4.68 17.36
CA ASP A 388 6.43 -3.39 16.80
C ASP A 388 7.46 -2.69 17.70
N PHE A 389 8.61 -3.33 17.96
CA PHE A 389 9.72 -2.58 18.53
C PHE A 389 9.99 -1.37 17.62
N PRO A 390 9.96 -0.14 18.16
CA PRO A 390 10.20 1.06 17.37
C PRO A 390 11.68 1.05 16.95
N TYR A 391 11.93 0.52 15.77
CA TYR A 391 13.17 0.76 15.07
C TYR A 391 13.18 2.24 14.66
N SER A 392 14.31 2.90 14.87
CA SER A 392 14.46 4.28 14.43
C SER A 392 14.18 4.40 12.92
N LYS A 393 13.88 5.61 12.42
CA LYS A 393 13.72 5.85 10.97
C LYS A 393 14.98 5.52 10.16
N ASP A 394 16.12 5.43 10.84
CA ASP A 394 17.40 4.96 10.27
C ASP A 394 17.57 3.43 10.39
N GLU A 395 16.51 2.72 10.78
CA GLU A 395 16.20 1.28 10.71
C GLU A 395 17.19 0.28 11.33
N GLU A 396 18.30 0.70 11.94
CA GLU A 396 19.40 -0.20 12.27
C GLU A 396 19.44 -0.70 13.72
N GLU A 397 18.75 -0.07 14.68
CA GLU A 397 18.75 -0.48 16.10
C GLU A 397 17.38 -0.29 16.77
N ILE A 398 17.11 -1.09 17.81
CA ILE A 398 15.93 -0.92 18.67
C ILE A 398 16.15 0.34 19.51
N CYS A 399 15.28 1.34 19.36
CA CYS A 399 15.38 2.57 20.12
C CYS A 399 14.78 2.38 21.53
N LEU A 400 15.57 1.81 22.45
CA LEU A 400 15.16 1.62 23.84
C LEU A 400 14.82 2.94 24.55
N ASP A 401 15.35 4.07 24.08
CA ASP A 401 15.01 5.41 24.59
C ASP A 401 13.56 5.82 24.31
N SER A 402 12.96 5.27 23.26
CA SER A 402 11.56 5.51 22.92
C SER A 402 10.58 4.58 23.64
N ILE A 403 11.08 3.66 24.46
CA ILE A 403 10.25 2.72 25.22
C ILE A 403 10.20 3.20 26.66
N ALA A 404 8.98 3.43 27.16
CA ALA A 404 8.73 3.82 28.53
C ALA A 404 7.87 2.77 29.24
N ARG A 405 8.08 2.60 30.54
CA ARG A 405 7.21 1.78 31.40
C ARG A 405 5.87 2.48 31.55
N ASP A 406 4.77 1.76 31.37
CA ASP A 406 3.44 2.27 31.66
C ASP A 406 2.99 1.82 33.06
N ILE A 407 3.27 2.66 34.05
CA ILE A 407 3.02 2.36 35.47
C ILE A 407 1.51 2.25 35.76
N GLU A 408 0.68 3.02 35.06
CA GLU A 408 -0.77 3.07 35.30
C GLU A 408 -1.43 1.81 34.75
N THR A 409 -1.13 1.46 33.49
CA THR A 409 -1.62 0.23 32.87
C THR A 409 -1.05 -1.01 33.57
N GLU A 410 0.22 -1.02 33.98
CA GLU A 410 0.79 -2.12 34.78
C GLU A 410 0.01 -2.34 36.09
N ARG A 411 -0.32 -1.27 36.82
CA ARG A 411 -1.11 -1.38 38.06
C ARG A 411 -2.49 -1.93 37.80
N LEU A 412 -3.15 -1.46 36.74
CA LEU A 412 -4.43 -2.00 36.29
C LEU A 412 -4.32 -3.49 36.02
N VAL A 413 -3.35 -3.90 35.19
CA VAL A 413 -3.16 -5.30 34.81
C VAL A 413 -2.92 -6.19 36.03
N LYS A 414 -2.09 -5.76 36.99
CA LYS A 414 -1.89 -6.52 38.24
C LYS A 414 -3.19 -6.77 38.99
N LEU A 415 -4.11 -5.81 38.99
CA LEU A 415 -5.42 -5.96 39.64
C LEU A 415 -6.32 -6.93 38.88
N LEU A 416 -6.33 -6.88 37.55
CA LEU A 416 -7.06 -7.82 36.70
C LEU A 416 -6.52 -9.26 36.85
N LEU A 417 -5.20 -9.44 36.81
CA LEU A 417 -4.58 -10.75 36.99
C LEU A 417 -4.80 -11.33 38.39
N ARG A 418 -4.78 -10.49 39.43
CA ARG A 418 -5.08 -10.92 40.79
C ARG A 418 -6.53 -11.39 40.93
N ASP A 419 -7.48 -10.72 40.28
CA ASP A 419 -8.88 -11.12 40.25
C ASP A 419 -9.10 -12.46 39.52
N LEU A 420 -8.25 -12.77 38.53
CA LEU A 420 -8.20 -14.07 37.86
C LEU A 420 -7.39 -15.15 38.60
N GLU A 421 -6.74 -14.82 39.72
CA GLU A 421 -5.78 -15.70 40.41
C GLU A 421 -4.56 -16.10 39.55
N MET A 422 -4.11 -15.20 38.66
CA MET A 422 -3.05 -15.43 37.66
C MET A 422 -1.92 -14.39 37.72
N SER A 423 -1.46 -14.00 38.92
CA SER A 423 -0.54 -12.86 39.11
C SER A 423 0.85 -13.00 38.47
N ASP A 424 1.31 -14.22 38.20
CA ASP A 424 2.65 -14.49 37.64
C ASP A 424 2.58 -15.19 36.26
N VAL A 425 1.44 -15.09 35.57
CA VAL A 425 1.24 -15.76 34.28
C VAL A 425 2.04 -15.09 33.16
N ALA A 426 2.53 -15.91 32.22
CA ALA A 426 3.08 -15.41 30.97
C ALA A 426 2.01 -14.74 30.11
N TYR A 427 2.32 -13.55 29.59
CA TYR A 427 1.45 -12.82 28.67
C TYR A 427 0.97 -13.68 27.48
N ILE A 428 1.87 -14.49 26.93
CA ILE A 428 1.61 -15.37 25.77
C ILE A 428 0.49 -16.36 26.06
N GLU A 429 0.41 -16.87 27.30
CA GLU A 429 -0.68 -17.77 27.70
C GLU A 429 -2.03 -17.06 27.60
N LEU A 430 -2.12 -15.81 28.06
CA LEU A 430 -3.33 -15.01 27.97
C LEU A 430 -3.70 -14.67 26.52
N GLN A 431 -2.71 -14.44 25.66
CA GLN A 431 -2.97 -14.24 24.24
C GLN A 431 -3.49 -15.51 23.56
N GLU A 432 -2.93 -16.68 23.89
CA GLU A 432 -3.37 -17.99 23.38
C GLU A 432 -4.79 -18.37 23.82
N MET A 433 -5.23 -17.89 24.99
CA MET A 433 -6.63 -18.00 25.40
C MET A 433 -7.57 -17.28 24.41
N GLY A 434 -7.07 -16.32 23.63
CA GLY A 434 -7.82 -15.61 22.61
C GLY A 434 -8.94 -14.78 23.21
N ARG A 435 -10.06 -14.64 22.48
CA ARG A 435 -11.21 -13.85 22.94
C ARG A 435 -12.08 -14.60 23.95
N ARG A 436 -11.57 -14.81 25.17
CA ARG A 436 -12.26 -15.50 26.28
C ARG A 436 -12.53 -14.63 27.49
N PHE A 437 -11.97 -13.42 27.54
CA PHE A 437 -12.10 -12.54 28.69
C PHE A 437 -13.34 -11.68 28.53
N THR A 438 -14.15 -11.54 29.58
CA THR A 438 -15.28 -10.61 29.59
C THR A 438 -15.16 -9.70 30.81
N CYS A 439 -15.50 -8.42 30.65
CA CYS A 439 -15.52 -7.52 31.78
C CYS A 439 -16.64 -7.95 32.74
N GLY A 440 -16.28 -8.28 33.98
CA GLY A 440 -17.20 -8.68 35.03
C GLY A 440 -18.12 -7.54 35.48
N ARG A 441 -17.69 -6.29 35.26
CA ARG A 441 -18.40 -5.06 35.63
C ARG A 441 -19.32 -4.49 34.55
N CYS A 442 -19.09 -4.80 33.27
CA CYS A 442 -19.98 -4.35 32.20
C CYS A 442 -21.34 -5.07 32.26
N SER A 443 -22.41 -4.33 32.00
CA SER A 443 -23.75 -4.91 31.83
C SER A 443 -23.86 -5.74 30.54
N TYR A 444 -23.08 -5.39 29.51
CA TYR A 444 -22.95 -6.14 28.27
C TYR A 444 -21.68 -7.00 28.29
N LYS A 445 -21.83 -8.32 28.19
CA LYS A 445 -20.69 -9.26 28.20
C LYS A 445 -20.19 -9.45 26.78
N VAL A 446 -19.19 -8.66 26.39
CA VAL A 446 -18.41 -8.86 25.18
C VAL A 446 -17.18 -9.67 25.51
N ALA A 447 -16.83 -10.63 24.65
CA ALA A 447 -15.58 -11.35 24.78
C ALA A 447 -14.46 -10.59 24.09
N HIS A 448 -13.42 -10.31 24.86
CA HIS A 448 -12.20 -9.61 24.50
C HIS A 448 -11.05 -10.61 24.52
N SER A 449 -10.08 -10.37 23.65
CA SER A 449 -8.71 -10.85 23.86
C SER A 449 -8.12 -10.18 25.10
N TRP A 450 -6.99 -10.67 25.58
CA TRP A 450 -6.32 -10.07 26.72
C TRP A 450 -5.99 -8.59 26.47
N ASP A 451 -5.41 -8.27 25.31
CA ASP A 451 -5.06 -6.89 24.93
C ASP A 451 -6.29 -5.98 24.87
N GLU A 452 -7.38 -6.48 24.26
CA GLU A 452 -8.65 -5.76 24.22
C GLU A 452 -9.28 -5.56 25.60
N MET A 453 -9.02 -6.46 26.56
CA MET A 453 -9.49 -6.32 27.94
C MET A 453 -8.73 -5.22 28.68
N VAL A 454 -7.40 -5.17 28.51
CA VAL A 454 -6.56 -4.11 29.09
C VAL A 454 -6.97 -2.76 28.52
N VAL A 455 -7.06 -2.65 27.20
CA VAL A 455 -7.51 -1.43 26.50
C VAL A 455 -8.91 -1.01 26.96
N HIS A 456 -9.85 -1.97 27.09
CA HIS A 456 -11.20 -1.69 27.59
C HIS A 456 -11.17 -0.99 28.97
N TYR A 457 -10.39 -1.52 29.92
CA TYR A 457 -10.31 -0.94 31.25
C TYR A 457 -9.61 0.42 31.26
N THR A 458 -8.50 0.58 30.51
CA THR A 458 -7.81 1.88 30.41
C THR A 458 -8.74 2.94 29.85
N GLN A 459 -9.45 2.66 28.74
CA GLN A 459 -10.42 3.59 28.14
C GLN A 459 -11.57 3.93 29.09
N GLU A 460 -12.08 2.95 29.83
CA GLU A 460 -13.17 3.17 30.78
C GLU A 460 -12.76 4.02 31.99
N LEU A 461 -11.50 3.92 32.41
CA LEU A 461 -10.94 4.77 33.46
C LEU A 461 -10.68 6.19 32.94
N ASP A 462 -10.11 6.35 31.75
CA ASP A 462 -9.88 7.66 31.12
C ASP A 462 -11.21 8.41 30.92
N VAL A 463 -12.21 7.72 30.37
CA VAL A 463 -13.57 8.28 30.18
C VAL A 463 -14.19 8.66 31.52
N TRP A 464 -13.93 7.90 32.58
CA TRP A 464 -14.42 8.24 33.91
C TRP A 464 -13.77 9.52 34.45
N ASP A 465 -12.46 9.66 34.31
CA ASP A 465 -11.72 10.84 34.77
C ASP A 465 -12.14 12.10 33.99
N GLU A 466 -12.36 11.99 32.68
CA GLU A 466 -12.96 13.07 31.87
C GLU A 466 -14.37 13.42 32.38
N GLN A 467 -15.17 12.41 32.68
CA GLN A 467 -16.55 12.60 33.13
C GLN A 467 -16.62 13.26 34.52
N GLU A 468 -15.74 12.90 35.46
CA GLU A 468 -15.67 13.55 36.77
C GLU A 468 -15.37 15.04 36.64
N ASN A 469 -14.51 15.40 35.69
CA ASN A 469 -14.24 16.80 35.34
C ASN A 469 -15.47 17.50 34.72
N CYS A 470 -16.19 16.83 33.82
CA CYS A 470 -17.37 17.38 33.15
C CYS A 470 -18.60 17.51 34.06
N GLN A 471 -18.76 16.67 35.09
CA GLN A 471 -19.93 16.70 35.98
C GLN A 471 -20.13 18.06 36.67
N SER A 472 -19.04 18.79 36.94
CA SER A 472 -19.09 20.13 37.51
C SER A 472 -19.81 21.16 36.60
N ALA A 473 -19.86 20.92 35.29
CA ALA A 473 -20.47 21.81 34.32
C ALA A 473 -21.98 21.61 34.17
N TYR A 474 -22.53 20.47 34.62
CA TYR A 474 -23.95 20.14 34.50
C TYR A 474 -24.70 20.45 35.81
N SER A 475 -25.14 21.71 35.95
CA SER A 475 -25.99 22.12 37.08
C SER A 475 -27.45 21.73 36.83
N LEU A 476 -27.83 20.53 37.27
CA LEU A 476 -29.22 20.09 37.35
C LEU A 476 -29.79 20.37 38.74
N ARG A 477 -31.09 20.68 38.84
CA ARG A 477 -31.77 20.83 40.13
C ARG A 477 -31.72 19.54 40.94
N TYR A 478 -31.86 18.40 40.25
CA TYR A 478 -31.70 17.06 40.81
C TYR A 478 -30.42 16.44 40.27
N PRO A 479 -29.34 16.36 41.07
CA PRO A 479 -28.07 15.81 40.63
C PRO A 479 -28.21 14.36 40.15
N VAL A 480 -27.60 14.06 39.01
CA VAL A 480 -27.47 12.69 38.52
C VAL A 480 -26.34 12.02 39.30
N VAL A 481 -26.62 10.86 39.88
CA VAL A 481 -25.57 10.03 40.48
C VAL A 481 -24.82 9.34 39.35
N TYR A 482 -23.50 9.48 39.34
CA TYR A 482 -22.63 8.69 38.48
C TYR A 482 -21.79 7.77 39.37
N ARG A 483 -21.67 6.51 38.99
CA ARG A 483 -20.78 5.53 39.60
C ARG A 483 -19.87 4.97 38.52
N ASN A 484 -18.61 4.76 38.87
CA ASN A 484 -17.68 4.05 38.02
C ASN A 484 -17.90 2.54 38.20
N PRO A 485 -18.54 1.83 37.26
CA PRO A 485 -18.65 0.38 37.37
C PRO A 485 -17.27 -0.29 37.27
N HIS A 486 -16.29 0.37 36.66
CA HIS A 486 -14.92 -0.11 36.46
C HIS A 486 -13.95 0.39 37.54
N ASP A 487 -14.43 0.86 38.70
CA ASP A 487 -13.55 1.17 39.83
C ASP A 487 -12.75 -0.08 40.23
N LEU A 488 -11.43 0.06 40.24
CA LEU A 488 -10.50 -1.03 40.55
C LEU A 488 -10.42 -1.31 42.06
N LYS A 489 -10.96 -0.42 42.88
CA LYS A 489 -11.05 -0.65 44.32
C LYS A 489 -12.05 -1.78 44.59
N PRO A 490 -11.81 -2.62 45.62
CA PRO A 490 -12.82 -3.51 46.13
C PRO A 490 -13.93 -2.68 46.76
N THR A 491 -14.85 -2.20 45.93
CA THR A 491 -16.12 -1.66 46.39
C THR A 491 -16.90 -2.81 47.01
N GLY A 492 -17.89 -2.54 47.88
CA GLY A 492 -18.77 -3.58 48.44
C GLY A 492 -19.57 -4.37 47.38
N ASN A 493 -19.30 -4.13 46.10
CA ASN A 493 -19.88 -4.81 44.96
C ASN A 493 -18.99 -6.03 44.62
N SER A 494 -19.45 -7.22 45.00
CA SER A 494 -18.74 -8.51 44.96
C SER A 494 -18.49 -9.09 43.55
N GLN A 495 -18.69 -8.32 42.49
CA GLN A 495 -18.45 -8.80 41.13
C GLN A 495 -16.95 -8.84 40.83
N SER A 496 -16.48 -9.88 40.16
CA SER A 496 -15.13 -9.94 39.59
C SER A 496 -14.89 -8.80 38.59
N LEU A 497 -13.64 -8.38 38.43
CA LEU A 497 -13.21 -7.47 37.37
C LEU A 497 -13.21 -8.20 36.02
N VAL A 498 -12.66 -9.40 35.97
CA VAL A 498 -12.57 -10.19 34.73
C VAL A 498 -13.20 -11.55 34.95
N LEU A 499 -13.96 -12.00 33.96
CA LEU A 499 -14.53 -13.34 33.92
C LEU A 499 -14.00 -14.07 32.69
N THR A 500 -13.55 -15.30 32.88
CA THR A 500 -13.09 -16.17 31.79
C THR A 500 -14.24 -17.06 31.32
N LEU A 501 -14.52 -17.04 30.01
CA LEU A 501 -15.48 -17.95 29.40
C LEU A 501 -14.84 -19.34 29.18
N PRO A 502 -15.56 -20.45 29.48
CA PRO A 502 -15.02 -21.80 29.34
C PRO A 502 -14.73 -22.18 27.89
N GLU A 503 -15.48 -21.63 26.94
CA GLU A 503 -15.26 -21.80 25.50
C GLU A 503 -15.28 -20.43 24.83
N ALA A 504 -14.42 -20.24 23.82
CA ALA A 504 -14.45 -19.06 22.98
C ALA A 504 -15.85 -18.97 22.35
N PRO A 505 -16.60 -17.87 22.56
CA PRO A 505 -17.96 -17.79 22.06
C PRO A 505 -17.94 -18.00 20.55
N GLY A 506 -18.54 -19.09 20.08
CA GLY A 506 -18.77 -19.29 18.65
C GLY A 506 -19.54 -18.07 18.17
N LYS A 507 -18.96 -17.33 17.20
CA LYS A 507 -19.43 -16.00 16.72
C LYS A 507 -20.89 -15.79 17.06
N VAL A 508 -21.15 -15.16 18.21
CA VAL A 508 -22.53 -14.95 18.66
C VAL A 508 -23.06 -14.01 17.61
N SER A 509 -23.92 -14.54 16.74
CA SER A 509 -24.53 -13.78 15.66
C SER A 509 -25.22 -12.62 16.35
N GLU A 510 -24.67 -11.41 16.15
CA GLU A 510 -25.28 -10.18 16.60
C GLU A 510 -26.76 -10.29 16.25
N VAL A 511 -27.61 -10.16 17.26
CA VAL A 511 -29.05 -10.17 17.07
C VAL A 511 -29.40 -8.87 16.34
N ALA A 512 -29.15 -8.88 15.03
CA ALA A 512 -29.42 -7.81 14.10
C ALA A 512 -30.94 -7.65 14.03
N GLY A 513 -31.48 -6.76 14.85
CA GLY A 513 -32.92 -6.48 14.86
C GLY A 513 -33.50 -5.90 16.14
N SER A 514 -32.75 -5.87 17.26
CA SER A 514 -33.26 -5.16 18.45
C SER A 514 -33.06 -3.66 18.31
N PHE A 515 -34.16 -2.90 18.45
CA PHE A 515 -34.16 -1.45 18.49
C PHE A 515 -33.24 -0.94 19.60
N SER A 516 -32.06 -0.50 19.21
CA SER A 516 -31.02 -0.07 20.11
C SER A 516 -31.37 1.32 20.69
N ARG A 517 -31.03 1.55 21.97
CA ARG A 517 -31.40 2.74 22.76
C ARG A 517 -30.14 3.35 23.40
N HIS A 518 -30.14 4.65 23.60
CA HIS A 518 -29.06 5.41 24.22
C HIS A 518 -29.38 5.75 25.68
N CYS A 519 -28.36 5.74 26.53
CA CYS A 519 -28.44 6.30 27.88
C CYS A 519 -28.34 7.83 27.78
N TYR A 520 -29.42 8.55 28.08
CA TYR A 520 -29.43 10.02 27.99
C TYR A 520 -28.52 10.67 29.02
N LEU A 521 -28.24 9.98 30.14
CA LEU A 521 -27.35 10.47 31.19
C LEU A 521 -25.89 10.45 30.74
N CYS A 522 -25.41 9.34 30.21
CA CYS A 522 -24.05 9.26 29.63
C CYS A 522 -23.91 10.19 28.43
N GLU A 523 -24.88 10.20 27.52
CA GLU A 523 -24.80 11.05 26.33
C GLU A 523 -24.83 12.54 26.70
N GLY A 524 -25.57 12.88 27.77
CA GLY A 524 -25.61 14.20 28.37
C GLY A 524 -24.23 14.71 28.75
N THR A 525 -23.34 13.84 29.26
CA THR A 525 -21.95 14.19 29.63
C THR A 525 -20.96 14.02 28.46
N GLY A 526 -21.43 13.89 27.23
CA GLY A 526 -20.59 13.67 26.05
C GLY A 526 -20.10 12.22 25.87
N ARG A 527 -20.52 11.30 26.75
CA ARG A 527 -20.15 9.89 26.66
C ARG A 527 -21.13 9.15 25.75
N SER A 528 -20.67 8.76 24.56
CA SER A 528 -21.46 7.91 23.68
C SER A 528 -21.40 6.45 24.16
N ALA A 529 -22.34 6.05 25.02
CA ALA A 529 -22.69 4.64 25.10
C ALA A 529 -23.34 4.29 23.76
N GLY A 530 -22.63 3.52 22.92
CA GLY A 530 -23.20 2.96 21.70
C GLY A 530 -24.56 2.34 21.98
N PRO A 531 -25.48 2.30 21.01
CA PRO A 531 -26.88 2.02 21.32
C PRO A 531 -27.03 0.57 21.81
N LEU A 532 -27.64 0.39 22.99
CA LEU A 532 -27.76 -0.89 23.70
C LEU A 532 -29.19 -1.45 23.62
N PRO A 533 -29.38 -2.78 23.67
CA PRO A 533 -30.69 -3.38 23.91
C PRO A 533 -31.25 -2.93 25.26
N VAL A 534 -32.56 -2.67 25.35
CA VAL A 534 -33.22 -2.13 26.57
C VAL A 534 -32.86 -2.92 27.84
N ARG A 535 -32.82 -4.26 27.77
CA ARG A 535 -32.45 -5.10 28.92
C ARG A 535 -31.04 -4.80 29.44
N VAL A 536 -30.08 -4.63 28.54
CA VAL A 536 -28.68 -4.30 28.86
C VAL A 536 -28.59 -2.86 29.39
N LEU A 537 -29.38 -1.97 28.81
CA LEU A 537 -29.45 -0.57 29.20
C LEU A 537 -30.04 -0.38 30.60
N CYS A 538 -31.04 -1.18 31.00
CA CYS A 538 -31.55 -1.17 32.37
C CYS A 538 -30.46 -1.55 33.38
N GLY A 539 -29.67 -2.60 33.09
CA GLY A 539 -28.53 -2.97 33.94
C GLY A 539 -27.51 -1.84 34.02
N HIS A 540 -27.15 -1.23 32.90
CA HIS A 540 -26.28 -0.05 32.87
C HIS A 540 -26.82 1.12 33.70
N LEU A 541 -28.10 1.46 33.59
CA LEU A 541 -28.71 2.54 34.37
C LEU A 541 -28.73 2.25 35.87
N GLN A 542 -28.88 0.98 36.26
CA GLN A 542 -28.77 0.56 37.64
C GLN A 542 -27.33 0.66 38.15
N ASP A 543 -26.37 0.13 37.40
CA ASP A 543 -24.97 0.02 37.81
C ASP A 543 -24.26 1.38 37.80
N CYS A 544 -24.41 2.14 36.71
CA CYS A 544 -23.73 3.42 36.51
C CYS A 544 -24.47 4.61 37.11
N HIS A 545 -25.80 4.55 37.23
CA HIS A 545 -26.61 5.70 37.65
C HIS A 545 -27.50 5.45 38.87
N SER A 546 -27.45 4.25 39.48
CA SER A 546 -28.29 3.88 40.63
C SER A 546 -29.79 3.98 40.38
N ILE A 547 -30.24 3.83 39.12
CA ILE A 547 -31.66 3.89 38.75
C ILE A 547 -32.21 2.46 38.63
N ALA A 548 -33.00 2.04 39.61
CA ALA A 548 -33.61 0.71 39.63
C ALA A 548 -34.74 0.57 38.58
N ASP A 549 -35.54 1.62 38.39
CA ASP A 549 -36.72 1.63 37.51
C ASP A 549 -36.56 2.68 36.40
N PRO A 550 -35.82 2.37 35.33
CA PRO A 550 -35.56 3.34 34.28
C PRO A 550 -36.80 3.59 33.40
N VAL A 551 -36.96 4.86 33.02
CA VAL A 551 -38.13 5.40 32.29
C VAL A 551 -37.69 5.89 30.92
N GLU A 552 -38.33 5.40 29.85
CA GLU A 552 -38.08 5.83 28.48
C GLU A 552 -38.38 7.33 28.32
N TYR A 553 -37.58 8.02 27.50
CA TYR A 553 -37.56 9.46 27.26
C TYR A 553 -37.11 10.33 28.45
N ILE A 554 -36.89 9.75 29.63
CA ILE A 554 -36.26 10.40 30.78
C ILE A 554 -34.83 9.90 30.95
N HIS A 555 -34.64 8.59 31.11
CA HIS A 555 -33.34 7.99 31.37
C HIS A 555 -32.67 7.46 30.09
N TYR A 556 -33.48 7.01 29.13
CA TYR A 556 -33.00 6.47 27.87
C TYR A 556 -33.99 6.67 26.71
N GLY A 557 -33.53 6.55 25.47
CA GLY A 557 -34.42 6.58 24.31
C GLY A 557 -33.73 6.29 22.98
N ARG A 558 -34.46 6.51 21.87
CA ARG A 558 -33.97 6.24 20.49
C ARG A 558 -33.28 7.43 19.85
N GLU A 559 -33.61 8.62 20.32
CA GLU A 559 -33.14 9.87 19.73
C GLU A 559 -31.82 10.24 20.40
N TYR A 560 -30.86 10.72 19.62
CA TYR A 560 -29.61 11.25 20.17
C TYR A 560 -29.91 12.49 21.04
N TYR A 561 -29.29 12.55 22.21
CA TYR A 561 -29.37 13.65 23.18
C TYR A 561 -29.06 15.02 22.56
N HIS A 562 -28.19 15.07 21.55
CA HIS A 562 -27.85 16.30 20.83
C HIS A 562 -29.08 17.04 20.24
N GLY A 563 -30.23 16.37 20.08
CA GLY A 563 -31.49 17.00 19.68
C GLY A 563 -32.41 17.46 20.82
N LEU A 564 -32.12 17.10 22.08
CA LEU A 564 -33.05 17.27 23.20
C LEU A 564 -32.70 18.46 24.12
N GLY A 565 -31.42 18.82 24.30
CA GLY A 565 -30.99 20.05 25.01
C GLY A 565 -31.78 20.39 26.27
N ASP A 566 -32.17 21.67 26.43
CA ASP A 566 -32.96 22.20 27.56
C ASP A 566 -34.30 21.47 27.78
N THR A 567 -34.85 20.84 26.74
CA THR A 567 -36.12 20.11 26.86
C THR A 567 -35.97 18.83 27.68
N TRP A 568 -34.79 18.21 27.66
CA TRP A 568 -34.52 17.05 28.52
C TRP A 568 -34.34 17.47 29.98
N HIS A 569 -33.59 18.56 30.26
CA HIS A 569 -33.43 19.08 31.61
C HIS A 569 -34.77 19.35 32.30
N LYS A 570 -35.69 20.00 31.57
CA LYS A 570 -37.04 20.24 32.08
C LYS A 570 -37.80 18.94 32.39
N LYS A 571 -37.72 17.94 31.51
CA LYS A 571 -38.37 16.64 31.72
C LYS A 571 -37.77 15.87 32.90
N TRP A 572 -36.46 15.95 33.08
CA TRP A 572 -35.74 15.38 34.23
C TRP A 572 -36.22 16.00 35.54
N ASP A 573 -36.24 17.33 35.62
CA ASP A 573 -36.68 18.05 36.82
C ASP A 573 -38.16 17.78 37.13
N GLU A 574 -39.05 17.83 36.13
CA GLU A 574 -40.47 17.52 36.29
C GLU A 574 -40.73 16.06 36.71
N TYR A 575 -39.88 15.13 36.30
CA TYR A 575 -39.96 13.74 36.73
C TYR A 575 -39.62 13.61 38.22
N HIS A 576 -38.53 14.22 38.66
CA HIS A 576 -38.09 14.15 40.06
C HIS A 576 -38.98 14.97 41.01
N ASP A 577 -39.50 16.13 40.59
CA ASP A 577 -40.50 16.91 41.34
C ASP A 577 -41.74 16.04 41.67
N ARG A 578 -42.19 15.23 40.69
CA ARG A 578 -43.32 14.30 40.88
C ARG A 578 -43.01 13.15 41.81
N LEU A 579 -41.81 12.55 41.69
CA LEU A 579 -41.39 11.48 42.61
C LEU A 579 -41.30 11.97 44.05
N GLN A 580 -40.78 13.18 44.27
CA GLN A 580 -40.71 13.78 45.59
C GLN A 580 -42.10 14.06 46.15
N SER A 581 -42.97 14.69 45.35
CA SER A 581 -44.37 14.94 45.73
C SER A 581 -45.11 13.64 46.10
N ALA A 582 -44.89 12.55 45.35
CA ALA A 582 -45.50 11.25 45.64
C ALA A 582 -44.96 10.61 46.94
N LYS A 583 -43.67 10.75 47.24
CA LYS A 583 -43.07 10.30 48.50
C LYS A 583 -43.62 11.06 49.71
N GLU A 584 -43.78 12.38 49.57
CA GLU A 584 -44.37 13.25 50.61
C GLU A 584 -45.84 12.88 50.86
N ALA A 585 -46.64 12.67 49.81
CA ALA A 585 -48.03 12.22 49.94
C ALA A 585 -48.19 10.82 50.55
N SER A 586 -47.27 9.90 50.25
CA SER A 586 -47.28 8.56 50.84
C SER A 586 -46.88 8.58 52.32
N SER A 587 -45.93 9.44 52.68
CA SER A 587 -45.46 9.60 54.07
C SER A 587 -46.52 10.29 54.94
N SER A 588 -47.28 11.25 54.39
CA SER A 588 -48.39 11.88 55.11
C SER A 588 -49.56 10.92 55.31
N SER A 589 -49.80 10.01 54.36
CA SER A 589 -50.85 8.99 54.47
C SER A 589 -50.49 7.83 55.40
N ALA A 590 -49.20 7.58 55.66
CA ALA A 590 -48.74 6.56 56.60
C ALA A 590 -48.70 7.05 58.07
N ASN A 591 -48.74 8.37 58.29
CA ASN A 591 -48.78 9.00 59.60
C ASN A 591 -50.21 9.31 60.09
N VAL A 592 -51.22 9.08 59.24
CA VAL A 592 -52.65 9.09 59.57
C VAL A 592 -53.11 7.65 59.72
#